data_AF-A0A2V6U2T4-F1
#
_entry.id   AF-A0A2V6U2T4-F1
#
_cell.length_a   1.000
_cell.length_b   1.000
_cell.length_c   1.000
_cell.angle_alpha   90.00
_cell.angle_beta   90.00
_cell.angle_gamma   90.00
#
_symmetry.space_group_name_H-M   'P 1'
#
loop_
_entity.id
_entity.type
_entity.pdbx_description
1 polymer ?
#
loop_
_entity_poly.entity_id
_entity_poly.type
_entity_poly.pdbx_seq_one_letter_code
_entity_poly.pdbx_strand_id
1 'polypeptide(L)'
;MPAGTYSQPQSVTLSDTTSGATIYYTTDGSTPTTSSTRYTGAIAVTRTTTVKAMAAKAGMVDSAVATATYTLQAAAPTFNPPGGSYTLPQFVEISDSSPGVTIYYTTDGSTPTTGSTQYTGSAIPVIHTTTIKAIAVAPGWSQSPVASATYTFPLGL
;
A
#
# COMPACT_ATOMS: atom_id res chain seq x y z
N MET A 1 10.81 6.13 12.69
CA MET A 1 9.72 5.24 12.23
C MET A 1 10.34 3.94 11.76
N PRO A 2 9.80 2.76 12.13
CA PRO A 2 10.41 1.49 11.74
C PRO A 2 10.29 1.27 10.22
N ALA A 3 11.19 0.46 9.66
CA ALA A 3 11.02 -0.09 8.32
C ALA A 3 9.83 -1.06 8.31
N GLY A 4 9.15 -1.21 7.17
CA GLY A 4 7.99 -2.10 7.08
C GLY A 4 7.11 -1.87 5.87
N THR A 5 5.97 -2.56 5.87
CA THR A 5 4.94 -2.47 4.83
C THR A 5 3.78 -1.61 5.32
N TYR A 6 3.32 -0.68 4.47
CA TYR A 6 2.29 0.29 4.80
C TYR A 6 1.27 0.41 3.67
N SER A 7 0.00 0.60 4.03
CA SER A 7 -1.10 0.85 3.08
C SER A 7 -1.42 2.34 2.89
N GLN A 8 -0.57 3.20 3.45
CA GLN A 8 -0.68 4.66 3.39
C GLN A 8 0.72 5.26 3.18
N PRO A 9 0.83 6.44 2.52
CA PRO A 9 2.08 7.19 2.45
C PRO A 9 2.66 7.43 3.85
N GLN A 10 3.98 7.43 3.96
CA GLN A 10 4.68 7.57 5.23
C GLN A 10 5.51 8.85 5.30
N SER A 11 5.76 9.33 6.52
CA SER A 11 6.62 10.47 6.82
C SER A 11 7.78 10.02 7.70
N VAL A 12 8.96 9.90 7.11
CA VAL A 12 10.16 9.37 7.78
C VAL A 12 10.92 10.51 8.43
N THR A 13 11.14 10.40 9.74
CA THR A 13 12.04 11.28 10.47
C THR A 13 13.38 10.61 10.73
N LEU A 14 14.45 11.37 10.55
CA LEU A 14 15.82 10.97 10.86
C LEU A 14 16.32 11.75 12.08
N SER A 15 17.16 11.11 12.90
CA SER A 15 17.75 11.71 14.08
C SER A 15 19.15 11.14 14.32
N ASP A 16 20.03 11.95 14.87
CA ASP A 16 21.35 11.55 15.35
C ASP A 16 21.53 12.11 16.76
N THR A 17 22.13 11.34 17.66
CA THR A 17 22.36 11.75 19.05
C THR A 17 23.53 12.72 19.19
N THR A 18 24.38 12.83 18.17
CA THR A 18 25.55 13.72 18.16
C THR A 18 25.11 15.15 17.88
N SER A 19 25.13 15.99 18.92
CA SER A 19 24.78 17.41 18.78
C SER A 19 25.63 18.11 17.72
N GLY A 20 24.97 18.83 16.82
CA GLY A 20 25.59 19.59 15.72
C GLY A 20 26.03 18.74 14.52
N ALA A 21 25.76 17.43 14.50
CA ALA A 21 25.97 16.63 13.29
C ALA A 21 24.92 16.97 12.21
N THR A 22 25.33 16.89 10.95
CA THR A 22 24.43 17.04 9.80
C THR A 22 24.14 15.68 9.21
N ILE A 23 22.85 15.33 9.07
CA ILE A 23 22.43 14.07 8.45
C ILE A 23 22.27 14.28 6.95
N TYR A 24 22.81 13.37 6.17
CA TYR A 24 22.69 13.27 4.72
C TYR A 24 22.01 11.96 4.36
N TYR A 25 21.16 11.98 3.34
CA TYR A 25 20.36 10.81 2.96
C TYR A 25 20.18 10.67 1.45
N THR A 26 19.76 9.47 1.06
CA THR A 26 19.36 9.08 -0.29
C THR A 26 18.07 8.27 -0.20
N THR A 27 17.25 8.30 -1.26
CA THR A 27 15.96 7.58 -1.35
C THR A 27 15.92 6.58 -2.51
N ASP A 28 16.97 6.56 -3.33
CA ASP A 28 17.14 5.64 -4.46
C ASP A 28 17.93 4.37 -4.08
N GLY A 29 18.33 4.25 -2.81
CA GLY A 29 19.13 3.15 -2.29
C GLY A 29 20.65 3.28 -2.52
N SER A 30 21.13 4.37 -3.12
CA SER A 30 22.58 4.65 -3.22
C SER A 30 23.19 4.96 -1.85
N THR A 31 24.49 4.74 -1.67
CA THR A 31 25.17 5.06 -0.41
C THR A 31 25.29 6.58 -0.24
N PRO A 32 24.80 7.17 0.86
CA PRO A 32 24.88 8.61 1.08
C PRO A 32 26.31 9.06 1.38
N THR A 33 26.64 10.28 0.96
CA THR A 33 27.87 11.01 1.27
C THR A 33 27.51 12.44 1.71
N THR A 34 28.51 13.25 2.05
CA THR A 34 28.31 14.68 2.35
C THR A 34 27.88 15.52 1.15
N SER A 35 27.90 14.97 -0.07
CA SER A 35 27.31 15.58 -1.27
C SER A 35 25.86 15.15 -1.52
N SER A 36 25.33 14.20 -0.75
CA SER A 36 23.92 13.78 -0.84
C SER A 36 22.98 14.84 -0.26
N THR A 37 21.67 14.58 -0.33
CA THR A 37 20.66 15.51 0.17
C THR A 37 20.77 15.65 1.69
N ARG A 38 20.90 16.90 2.16
CA ARG A 38 20.87 17.21 3.59
C ARG A 38 19.45 17.03 4.14
N TYR A 39 19.33 16.33 5.26
CA TYR A 39 18.07 16.21 5.98
C TYR A 39 17.74 17.51 6.72
N THR A 40 16.62 18.14 6.35
CA THR A 40 16.12 19.40 6.93
C THR A 40 14.68 19.32 7.42
N GLY A 41 13.99 18.22 7.11
CA GLY A 41 12.59 17.97 7.45
C GLY A 41 12.22 16.53 7.08
N ALA A 42 11.03 16.10 7.50
CA ALA A 42 10.59 14.73 7.28
C ALA A 42 10.58 14.34 5.79
N ILE A 43 11.00 13.11 5.50
CA ILE A 43 11.06 12.56 4.14
C ILE A 43 9.71 11.94 3.81
N ALA A 44 9.03 12.47 2.80
CA ALA A 44 7.78 11.91 2.31
C ALA A 44 8.03 10.65 1.47
N VAL A 45 7.41 9.54 1.86
CA VAL A 45 7.44 8.25 1.15
C VAL A 45 6.05 8.00 0.55
N THR A 46 5.94 8.25 -0.76
CA THR A 46 4.68 8.10 -1.53
C THR A 46 4.69 6.89 -2.47
N ARG A 47 5.83 6.20 -2.54
CA ARG A 47 6.07 4.94 -3.26
C ARG A 47 7.06 4.09 -2.46
N THR A 48 7.17 2.80 -2.75
CA THR A 48 8.18 1.96 -2.10
C THR A 48 9.58 2.57 -2.25
N THR A 49 10.23 2.85 -1.12
CA THR A 49 11.46 3.66 -1.04
C THR A 49 12.45 3.03 -0.07
N THR A 50 13.72 2.95 -0.46
CA THR A 50 14.80 2.63 0.49
C THR A 50 15.51 3.91 0.88
N VAL A 51 15.40 4.28 2.15
CA VAL A 51 16.10 5.44 2.72
C VAL A 51 17.41 4.95 3.31
N LYS A 52 18.51 5.54 2.86
CA LYS A 52 19.82 5.39 3.50
C LYS A 52 20.28 6.73 4.04
N ALA A 53 20.90 6.73 5.23
CA ALA A 53 21.34 7.97 5.87
C ALA A 53 22.68 7.79 6.59
N MET A 54 23.47 8.87 6.63
CA MET A 54 24.71 8.98 7.39
C MET A 54 24.80 10.37 8.02
N ALA A 55 25.49 10.51 9.15
CA ALA A 55 25.72 11.78 9.82
C ALA A 55 27.19 12.17 9.76
N ALA A 56 27.46 13.43 9.41
CA ALA A 56 28.81 14.00 9.34
C ALA A 56 28.95 15.18 10.31
N LYS A 57 30.13 15.33 10.90
CA LYS A 57 30.49 16.50 11.70
C LYS A 57 31.98 16.80 11.55
N ALA A 58 32.31 18.08 11.36
CA ALA A 58 33.70 18.50 11.20
C ALA A 58 34.57 18.06 12.39
N GLY A 59 35.71 17.45 12.09
CA GLY A 59 36.64 16.92 13.09
C GLY A 59 36.22 15.59 13.73
N MET A 60 35.16 14.94 13.24
CA MET A 60 34.73 13.60 13.67
C MET A 60 34.69 12.65 12.47
N VAL A 61 34.79 11.34 12.74
CA VAL A 61 34.55 10.31 11.72
C VAL A 61 33.05 10.27 11.44
N ASP A 62 32.69 10.10 10.16
CA ASP A 62 31.31 9.93 9.74
C ASP A 62 30.65 8.71 10.39
N SER A 63 29.34 8.78 10.62
CA SER A 63 28.59 7.65 11.16
C SER A 63 28.59 6.45 10.20
N ALA A 64 28.26 5.28 10.73
CA ALA A 64 27.82 4.17 9.88
C ALA A 64 26.55 4.57 9.09
N VAL A 65 26.35 3.93 7.94
CA VAL A 65 25.15 4.13 7.12
C VAL A 65 23.98 3.36 7.73
N ALA A 66 22.95 4.08 8.16
CA ALA A 66 21.66 3.50 8.51
C ALA A 66 20.84 3.24 7.23
N THR A 67 20.13 2.11 7.18
CA THR A 67 19.26 1.74 6.03
C THR A 67 17.89 1.33 6.54
N ALA A 68 16.84 1.85 5.91
CA ALA A 68 15.46 1.46 6.15
C ALA A 68 14.66 1.40 4.84
N THR A 69 13.96 0.30 4.61
CA THR A 69 13.07 0.14 3.46
C THR A 69 11.62 0.29 3.88
N TYR A 70 10.89 1.14 3.16
CA TYR A 70 9.48 1.40 3.35
C TYR A 70 8.74 0.89 2.13
N THR A 71 8.04 -0.21 2.28
CA THR A 71 7.24 -0.81 1.21
C THR A 71 5.83 -0.28 1.31
N LEU A 72 5.31 0.26 0.20
CA LEU A 72 3.89 0.62 0.11
C LEU A 72 3.16 -0.50 -0.61
N GLN A 73 2.10 -1.02 0.00
CA GLN A 73 1.25 -2.07 -0.55
C GLN A 73 -0.20 -1.65 -0.41
N ALA A 74 -0.98 -1.76 -1.49
CA ALA A 74 -2.41 -1.43 -1.42
C ALA A 74 -3.11 -2.33 -0.39
N ALA A 75 -4.09 -1.78 0.32
CA ALA A 75 -4.95 -2.55 1.21
C ALA A 75 -5.74 -3.60 0.42
N ALA A 76 -6.21 -4.66 1.08
CA ALA A 76 -7.14 -5.58 0.44
C ALA A 76 -8.49 -4.86 0.23
N PRO A 77 -9.12 -4.93 -0.96
CA PRO A 77 -10.43 -4.35 -1.18
C PRO A 77 -11.48 -4.90 -0.20
N THR A 78 -12.46 -4.08 0.16
CA THR A 78 -13.60 -4.47 0.99
C THR A 78 -14.88 -4.48 0.16
N PHE A 79 -15.84 -5.33 0.55
CA PHE A 79 -17.12 -5.48 -0.12
C PHE A 79 -18.26 -5.01 0.79
N ASN A 80 -19.21 -4.26 0.22
CA ASN A 80 -20.43 -3.84 0.91
C ASN A 80 -21.65 -4.13 0.02
N PRO A 81 -22.62 -4.94 0.45
CA PRO A 81 -22.64 -5.69 1.71
C PRO A 81 -21.52 -6.75 1.76
N PRO A 82 -21.11 -7.23 2.96
CA PRO A 82 -20.13 -8.29 3.05
C PRO A 82 -20.66 -9.60 2.47
N GLY A 83 -19.77 -10.54 2.13
CA GLY A 83 -20.18 -11.89 1.70
C GLY A 83 -21.06 -12.58 2.73
N GLY A 84 -22.04 -13.36 2.26
CA GLY A 84 -23.02 -14.00 3.12
C GLY A 84 -24.20 -14.62 2.36
N SER A 85 -25.17 -15.09 3.14
CA SER A 85 -26.42 -15.65 2.60
C SER A 85 -27.51 -14.60 2.59
N TYR A 86 -28.14 -14.43 1.42
CA TYR A 86 -29.16 -13.41 1.18
C TYR A 86 -30.40 -14.03 0.55
N THR A 87 -31.57 -13.53 0.92
CA THR A 87 -32.86 -13.95 0.33
C THR A 87 -33.32 -13.03 -0.80
N LEU A 88 -32.71 -11.85 -0.93
CA LEU A 88 -32.99 -10.85 -1.96
C LEU A 88 -31.71 -10.50 -2.73
N PRO A 89 -31.81 -10.10 -4.02
CA PRO A 89 -30.68 -9.58 -4.79
C PRO A 89 -29.83 -8.57 -4.05
N GLN A 90 -28.52 -8.62 -4.26
CA GLN A 90 -27.55 -7.69 -3.68
C GLN A 90 -26.93 -6.80 -4.76
N PHE A 91 -26.59 -5.57 -4.37
CA PHE A 91 -25.85 -4.62 -5.18
C PHE A 91 -24.54 -4.35 -4.46
N VAL A 92 -23.48 -5.04 -4.88
CA VAL A 92 -22.20 -5.05 -4.17
C VAL A 92 -21.32 -3.91 -4.64
N GLU A 93 -20.95 -3.05 -3.71
CA GLU A 93 -19.92 -2.04 -3.89
C GLU A 93 -18.57 -2.58 -3.42
N ILE A 94 -17.51 -2.22 -4.14
CA ILE A 94 -16.12 -2.51 -3.76
C ILE A 94 -15.45 -1.19 -3.38
N SER A 95 -14.71 -1.19 -2.28
CA SER A 95 -13.94 -0.02 -1.84
C SER A 95 -12.54 -0.40 -1.38
N ASP A 96 -11.64 0.58 -1.35
CA ASP A 96 -10.28 0.41 -0.86
C ASP A 96 -9.85 1.73 -0.19
N SER A 97 -9.08 1.62 0.90
CA SER A 97 -8.65 2.78 1.69
C SER A 97 -7.31 3.36 1.22
N SER A 98 -6.56 2.63 0.38
CA SER A 98 -5.29 3.08 -0.15
C SER A 98 -5.50 4.16 -1.23
N PRO A 99 -4.76 5.27 -1.16
CA PRO A 99 -4.95 6.39 -2.08
C PRO A 99 -4.50 6.04 -3.51
N GLY A 100 -5.29 6.46 -4.50
CA GLY A 100 -4.93 6.37 -5.92
C GLY A 100 -4.93 4.95 -6.50
N VAL A 101 -5.57 3.99 -5.83
CA VAL A 101 -5.68 2.63 -6.34
C VAL A 101 -6.72 2.50 -7.45
N THR A 102 -6.47 1.57 -8.35
CA THR A 102 -7.47 1.00 -9.27
C THR A 102 -7.82 -0.40 -8.81
N ILE A 103 -9.11 -0.70 -8.72
CA ILE A 103 -9.61 -2.00 -8.28
C ILE A 103 -9.99 -2.84 -9.50
N TYR A 104 -9.54 -4.09 -9.53
CA TYR A 104 -9.90 -5.09 -10.54
C TYR A 104 -10.56 -6.29 -9.88
N TYR A 105 -11.62 -6.83 -10.49
CA TYR A 105 -12.41 -7.89 -9.91
C TYR A 105 -12.87 -8.95 -10.92
N THR A 106 -13.31 -10.08 -10.37
CA THR A 106 -13.96 -11.20 -11.05
C THR A 106 -15.20 -11.58 -10.26
N THR A 107 -16.20 -12.17 -10.91
CA THR A 107 -17.48 -12.60 -10.29
C THR A 107 -17.69 -14.12 -10.32
N ASP A 108 -16.80 -14.84 -11.01
CA ASP A 108 -16.82 -16.30 -11.17
C ASP A 108 -15.90 -17.02 -10.16
N GLY A 109 -15.30 -16.28 -9.23
CA GLY A 109 -14.36 -16.81 -8.24
C GLY A 109 -12.94 -17.06 -8.76
N SER A 110 -12.63 -16.75 -10.02
CA SER A 110 -11.25 -16.79 -10.54
C SER A 110 -10.37 -15.71 -9.89
N THR A 111 -9.05 -15.90 -9.86
CA THR A 111 -8.13 -14.90 -9.29
C THR A 111 -8.04 -13.67 -10.20
N PRO A 112 -8.34 -12.46 -9.72
CA PRO A 112 -8.28 -11.26 -10.54
C PRO A 112 -6.84 -10.85 -10.86
N THR A 113 -6.66 -10.22 -12.02
CA THR A 113 -5.42 -9.59 -12.48
C THR A 113 -5.72 -8.17 -12.97
N THR A 114 -4.70 -7.41 -13.38
CA THR A 114 -4.90 -6.09 -14.02
C THR A 114 -5.55 -6.18 -15.40
N GLY A 115 -5.72 -7.39 -15.97
CA GLY A 115 -6.53 -7.64 -17.16
C GLY A 115 -7.99 -8.01 -16.87
N SER A 116 -8.38 -8.15 -15.61
CA SER A 116 -9.78 -8.41 -15.21
C SER A 116 -10.64 -7.15 -15.31
N THR A 117 -11.92 -7.26 -14.98
CA THR A 117 -12.85 -6.13 -15.03
C THR A 117 -12.44 -5.06 -14.02
N GLN A 118 -12.26 -3.83 -14.47
CA GLN A 118 -12.02 -2.68 -13.59
C GLN A 118 -13.33 -2.29 -12.89
N TYR A 119 -13.28 -2.08 -11.58
CA TYR A 119 -14.39 -1.50 -10.83
C TYR A 119 -14.38 0.03 -10.98
N THR A 120 -15.49 0.59 -11.48
CA THR A 120 -15.62 2.02 -11.81
C THR A 120 -16.55 2.77 -10.86
N GLY A 121 -16.94 2.15 -9.74
CA GLY A 121 -17.83 2.75 -8.73
C GLY A 121 -19.30 2.34 -8.86
N SER A 122 -19.72 1.75 -9.98
CA SER A 122 -21.07 1.21 -10.13
C SER A 122 -21.22 -0.11 -9.37
N ALA A 123 -22.25 -0.20 -8.53
CA ALA A 123 -22.54 -1.42 -7.78
C ALA A 123 -22.76 -2.64 -8.70
N ILE A 124 -22.24 -3.79 -8.29
CA ILE A 124 -22.29 -5.05 -9.03
C ILE A 124 -23.58 -5.79 -8.65
N PRO A 125 -24.52 -5.99 -9.58
CA PRO A 125 -25.73 -6.75 -9.29
C PRO A 125 -25.42 -8.23 -9.12
N VAL A 126 -25.89 -8.82 -8.02
CA VAL A 126 -25.74 -10.22 -7.67
C VAL A 126 -27.12 -10.82 -7.39
N ILE A 127 -27.59 -11.67 -8.30
CA ILE A 127 -28.94 -12.27 -8.29
C ILE A 127 -28.93 -13.81 -8.17
N HIS A 128 -27.74 -14.41 -8.19
CA HIS A 128 -27.51 -15.84 -8.00
C HIS A 128 -26.21 -16.01 -7.18
N THR A 129 -25.90 -17.26 -6.81
CA THR A 129 -24.65 -17.55 -6.10
C THR A 129 -23.45 -17.05 -6.91
N THR A 130 -22.65 -16.17 -6.31
CA THR A 130 -21.55 -15.45 -6.96
C THR A 130 -20.40 -15.31 -5.99
N THR A 131 -19.18 -15.57 -6.45
CA THR A 131 -17.97 -15.28 -5.67
C THR A 131 -17.23 -14.13 -6.32
N ILE A 132 -17.23 -12.99 -5.64
CA ILE A 132 -16.47 -11.82 -6.08
C ILE A 132 -15.08 -11.89 -5.46
N LYS A 133 -14.05 -11.78 -6.30
CA LYS A 133 -12.67 -11.58 -5.86
C LYS A 133 -12.15 -10.27 -6.42
N ALA A 134 -11.35 -9.55 -5.63
CA ALA A 134 -10.83 -8.25 -6.02
C ALA A 134 -9.38 -8.03 -5.57
N ILE A 135 -8.64 -7.26 -6.36
CA ILE A 135 -7.32 -6.72 -6.04
C ILE A 135 -7.32 -5.21 -6.27
N ALA A 136 -6.42 -4.51 -5.58
CA ALA A 136 -6.12 -3.11 -5.76
C ALA A 136 -4.66 -2.92 -6.17
N VAL A 137 -4.43 -2.03 -7.13
CA VAL A 137 -3.10 -1.67 -7.63
C VAL A 137 -2.93 -0.16 -7.69
N ALA A 138 -1.74 0.34 -7.36
CA ALA A 138 -1.37 1.75 -7.52
C ALA A 138 0.06 1.86 -8.06
N PRO A 139 0.39 2.91 -8.85
CA PRO A 139 1.75 3.12 -9.34
C PRO A 139 2.77 3.24 -8.22
N GLY A 140 3.84 2.43 -8.26
CA GLY A 140 4.91 2.45 -7.25
C GLY A 140 4.56 1.75 -5.93
N TRP A 141 3.41 1.06 -5.87
CA TRP A 141 2.95 0.25 -4.75
C TRP A 141 2.91 -1.22 -5.16
N SER A 142 3.15 -2.11 -4.20
CA SER A 142 2.86 -3.53 -4.37
C SER A 142 1.35 -3.77 -4.45
N GLN A 143 0.92 -4.74 -5.26
CA GLN A 143 -0.48 -5.16 -5.34
C GLN A 143 -0.98 -5.62 -3.97
N SER A 144 -2.26 -5.37 -3.70
CA SER A 144 -2.90 -5.87 -2.50
C SER A 144 -3.02 -7.39 -2.46
N PRO A 145 -3.26 -7.97 -1.27
CA PRO A 145 -3.80 -9.32 -1.17
C PRO A 145 -5.14 -9.45 -1.89
N VAL A 146 -5.44 -10.64 -2.43
CA VAL A 146 -6.74 -10.91 -3.05
C VAL A 146 -7.83 -10.94 -1.97
N ALA A 147 -8.78 -10.03 -2.06
CA ALA A 147 -10.00 -10.07 -1.27
C ALA A 147 -11.02 -11.02 -1.91
N SER A 148 -11.85 -11.68 -1.10
CA SER A 148 -12.89 -12.60 -1.59
C SER A 148 -14.17 -12.51 -0.76
N ALA A 149 -15.32 -12.45 -1.43
CA ALA A 149 -16.64 -12.53 -0.81
C ALA A 149 -17.56 -13.41 -1.65
N THR A 150 -18.25 -14.35 -1.00
CA THR A 150 -19.24 -15.23 -1.64
C THR A 150 -20.63 -14.83 -1.19
N TYR A 151 -21.55 -14.70 -2.15
CA TYR A 151 -22.96 -14.40 -1.94
C TYR A 151 -23.77 -15.63 -2.33
N THR A 152 -24.62 -16.12 -1.44
CA THR A 152 -25.45 -17.31 -1.70
C THR A 152 -26.93 -16.98 -1.54
N PHE A 153 -27.78 -17.66 -2.30
CA PHE A 153 -29.23 -17.47 -2.30
C PHE A 153 -29.91 -18.82 -2.05
N PRO A 154 -30.08 -19.23 -0.78
CA PRO A 154 -30.80 -20.46 -0.48
C PRO A 154 -32.25 -20.33 -0.94
N LEU A 155 -32.77 -21.39 -1.54
CA LEU A 155 -34.20 -21.51 -1.81
C LEU A 155 -34.93 -21.48 -0.45
N GLY A 156 -36.01 -20.69 -0.35
CA GLY A 156 -36.85 -20.69 0.84
C GLY A 156 -37.34 -22.11 1.14
N LEU A 157 -37.27 -22.53 2.42
CA LEU A 157 -37.92 -23.74 2.93
C LEU A 157 -39.45 -23.61 2.86
#